data_AF-A0AAU9G385-F1
#
_entry.id   AF-A0AAU9G385-F1
#
_cell.length_a   1.000
_cell.length_b   1.000
_cell.length_c   1.000
_cell.angle_alpha   90.00
_cell.angle_beta   90.00
_cell.angle_gamma   90.00
#
_symmetry.space_group_name_H-M   'P 1'
#
loop_
_entity.id
_entity.type
_entity.pdbx_description
1 polymer ?
#
loop_
_entity_poly.entity_id
_entity_poly.type
_entity_poly.pdbx_seq_one_letter_code
_entity_poly.pdbx_strand_id
1 'polypeptide(L)'
;MSVQQRVICTICSERYRMTDHILAGICGHVFHEECLGRWRSESSTCPICRSDESVYFQLYLDFEEPSTSPGQDQSQGQSGGTADSEYSGIMREYENLLYETGVYREEIEYLNERMEAITLRNSHLKSKLEMSSDSD
;
A
#
# COMPACT_ATOMS: atom_id res chain seq x y z
N MET A 1 -9.02 28.46 19.55
CA MET A 1 -8.85 27.10 20.10
C MET A 1 -8.41 26.21 18.95
N SER A 2 -7.15 25.79 18.93
CA SER A 2 -6.62 24.89 17.89
C SER A 2 -7.15 23.48 18.15
N VAL A 3 -8.08 23.02 17.32
CA VAL A 3 -8.55 21.64 17.34
C VAL A 3 -7.44 20.78 16.77
N GLN A 4 -6.69 20.10 17.64
CA GLN A 4 -5.78 19.04 17.19
C GLN A 4 -6.64 17.83 16.83
N GLN A 5 -6.95 17.66 15.55
CA GLN A 5 -7.42 16.37 15.05
C GLN A 5 -6.27 15.37 15.24
N ARG A 6 -6.46 14.42 16.16
CA ARG A 6 -5.47 13.39 16.47
C ARG A 6 -5.86 12.13 15.71
N VAL A 7 -5.04 11.72 14.75
CA VAL A 7 -5.17 10.42 14.09
C VAL A 7 -4.60 9.37 15.05
N ILE A 8 -5.48 8.55 15.64
CA ILE A 8 -5.13 7.55 16.67
C ILE A 8 -5.84 6.22 16.37
N CYS A 9 -5.31 5.12 16.89
CA CYS A 9 -6.02 3.85 16.91
C CYS A 9 -7.02 3.85 18.07
N THR A 10 -8.30 3.60 17.79
CA THR A 10 -9.36 3.63 18.81
C THR A 10 -9.36 2.42 19.75
N ILE A 11 -8.63 1.35 19.41
CA ILE A 11 -8.51 0.15 20.24
C ILE A 11 -7.51 0.38 21.37
N CYS A 12 -6.29 0.86 21.05
CA CYS A 12 -5.25 1.12 22.05
C CYS A 12 -5.18 2.58 22.52
N SER A 13 -5.90 3.49 21.86
CA SER A 13 -5.85 4.94 22.08
C SER A 13 -4.49 5.60 21.85
N GLU A 14 -3.58 4.94 21.11
CA GLU A 14 -2.26 5.48 20.77
C GLU A 14 -2.23 6.15 19.39
N ARG A 15 -1.27 7.07 19.21
CA ARG A 15 -0.98 7.69 17.92
C ARG A 15 -0.25 6.72 17.01
N TYR A 16 -0.56 6.79 15.73
CA TYR A 16 0.20 6.09 14.70
C TYR A 16 1.60 6.66 14.57
N ARG A 17 2.56 5.75 14.33
CA ARG A 17 3.96 6.04 14.06
C ARG A 17 4.32 5.52 12.68
N MET A 18 5.42 6.03 12.14
CA MET A 18 5.92 5.63 10.82
C MET A 18 6.31 4.15 10.74
N THR A 19 6.62 3.54 11.89
CA THR A 19 6.98 2.12 12.02
C THR A 19 5.78 1.20 12.21
N ASP A 20 4.56 1.75 12.33
CA ASP A 20 3.40 0.95 12.66
C ASP A 20 2.79 0.28 11.43
N HIS A 21 2.37 -0.97 11.57
CA HIS A 21 1.51 -1.61 10.58
C HIS A 21 0.07 -1.19 10.82
N ILE A 22 -0.49 -0.47 9.85
CA ILE A 22 -1.81 0.15 9.93
C ILE A 22 -2.73 -0.50 8.90
N LEU A 23 -3.92 -0.92 9.34
CA LEU A 23 -4.93 -1.55 8.50
C LEU A 23 -6.19 -0.69 8.44
N ALA A 24 -6.77 -0.57 7.25
CA ALA A 24 -8.06 0.07 7.03
C ALA A 24 -9.08 -0.92 6.46
N GLY A 25 -10.30 -0.87 7.00
CA GLY A 25 -11.43 -1.62 6.44
C GLY A 25 -12.05 -0.91 5.24
N ILE A 26 -12.87 -1.60 4.46
CA ILE A 26 -13.64 -0.99 3.37
C ILE A 26 -14.66 0.04 3.89
N CYS A 27 -15.04 -0.05 5.17
CA CYS A 27 -15.79 0.99 5.87
C CYS A 27 -15.00 2.28 6.15
N GLY A 28 -13.69 2.32 5.88
CA GLY A 28 -12.82 3.48 6.06
C GLY A 28 -12.25 3.66 7.47
N HIS A 29 -12.57 2.78 8.42
CA HIS A 29 -12.01 2.81 9.77
C HIS A 29 -10.62 2.17 9.83
N VAL A 30 -9.73 2.77 10.63
CA VAL A 30 -8.29 2.48 10.64
C VAL A 30 -7.83 2.03 12.02
N PHE A 31 -6.97 1.01 12.07
CA PHE A 31 -6.45 0.40 13.30
C PHE A 31 -4.99 -0.06 13.13
N HIS A 32 -4.25 -0.24 14.23
CA HIS A 32 -3.02 -1.04 14.19
C HIS A 32 -3.34 -2.50 13.84
N GLU A 33 -2.46 -3.15 13.08
CA GLU A 33 -2.60 -4.56 12.70
C GLU A 33 -2.77 -5.46 13.92
N GLU A 34 -1.91 -5.31 14.93
CA GLU A 34 -1.99 -6.11 16.15
C GLU A 34 -3.31 -5.89 16.90
N CYS A 35 -3.76 -4.64 16.98
CA CYS A 35 -4.99 -4.29 17.68
C CYS A 35 -6.21 -4.90 16.98
N LEU A 36 -6.26 -4.79 15.66
CA LEU A 36 -7.31 -5.40 14.86
C LEU A 36 -7.24 -6.94 14.91
N GLY A 37 -6.04 -7.52 14.94
CA GLY A 37 -5.84 -8.96 15.06
C GLY A 37 -6.43 -9.51 16.36
N ARG A 38 -6.17 -8.84 17.49
CA ARG A 38 -6.78 -9.19 18.80
C ARG A 38 -8.30 -9.07 18.78
N TRP A 39 -8.85 -8.04 18.17
CA TRP A 39 -10.30 -7.92 18.03
C TRP A 39 -10.89 -9.04 17.18
N ARG A 40 -10.22 -9.40 16.07
CA ARG A 40 -10.69 -10.42 15.14
C ARG A 40 -10.65 -11.85 15.68
N SER A 41 -9.95 -12.11 16.79
CA SER A 41 -10.10 -13.40 17.48
C SER A 41 -11.45 -13.56 18.16
N GLU A 42 -12.17 -12.47 18.42
CA GLU A 42 -13.47 -12.47 19.12
C GLU A 42 -14.64 -12.01 18.23
N SER A 43 -14.40 -11.15 17.23
CA SER A 43 -15.44 -10.62 16.33
C SER A 43 -14.93 -10.34 14.92
N SER A 44 -15.68 -10.72 13.88
CA SER A 44 -15.38 -10.37 12.49
C SER A 44 -15.80 -8.95 12.08
N THR A 45 -16.42 -8.19 12.99
CA THR A 45 -17.00 -6.88 12.66
C THR A 45 -16.05 -5.73 12.94
N CYS A 46 -16.23 -4.61 12.24
CA CYS A 46 -15.48 -3.39 12.52
C CYS A 46 -15.70 -2.91 13.98
N PRO A 47 -14.63 -2.63 14.76
CA PRO A 47 -14.75 -2.13 16.13
C PRO A 47 -15.54 -0.83 16.29
N ILE A 48 -15.66 -0.02 15.22
CA ILE A 48 -16.31 1.30 15.26
C ILE A 48 -17.75 1.21 14.72
N CYS A 49 -17.94 0.79 13.47
CA CYS A 49 -19.25 0.79 12.81
C CYS A 49 -19.96 -0.56 12.80
N ARG A 50 -19.33 -1.64 13.27
CA ARG A 50 -19.87 -3.00 13.33
C ARG A 50 -20.30 -3.58 11.98
N SER A 51 -19.83 -3.02 10.86
CA SER A 51 -19.96 -3.66 9.55
C SER A 51 -19.20 -4.98 9.53
N ASP A 52 -19.70 -5.95 8.78
CA ASP A 52 -19.00 -7.22 8.55
C ASP A 52 -17.88 -6.98 7.53
N GLU A 53 -16.63 -7.04 7.99
CA GLU A 53 -15.46 -6.67 7.20
C GLU A 53 -14.64 -7.93 6.95
N SER A 54 -14.73 -8.48 5.74
CA SER A 54 -13.90 -9.62 5.34
C SER A 54 -12.53 -9.20 4.80
N VAL A 55 -12.33 -7.90 4.51
CA VAL A 55 -11.14 -7.38 3.84
C VAL A 55 -10.62 -6.13 4.54
N TYR A 56 -9.32 -6.15 4.84
CA TYR A 56 -8.56 -5.01 5.35
C TYR A 56 -7.31 -4.84 4.50
N PHE A 57 -6.95 -3.61 4.20
CA PHE A 57 -5.77 -3.26 3.41
C PHE A 57 -4.77 -2.47 4.25
N GLN A 58 -3.48 -2.69 3.99
CA GLN A 58 -2.40 -2.00 4.68
C GLN A 58 -2.24 -0.58 4.14
N LEU A 59 -2.18 0.38 5.08
CA LEU A 59 -1.90 1.78 4.81
C LEU A 59 -0.44 2.11 5.12
N TYR A 60 0.18 2.84 4.21
CA TYR A 60 1.51 3.42 4.38
C TYR A 60 1.33 4.94 4.50
N LEU A 61 1.57 5.48 5.69
CA LEU A 61 1.42 6.90 5.98
C LEU A 61 2.80 7.53 6.16
N ASP A 62 3.11 8.53 5.34
CA ASP A 62 4.30 9.36 5.51
C ASP A 62 3.99 10.44 6.56
N PHE A 63 4.68 10.38 7.70
CA PHE A 63 4.59 11.41 8.74
C PHE A 63 5.70 12.44 8.52
N GLU A 64 5.35 13.73 8.47
CA GLU A 64 6.36 14.79 8.53
C GLU A 64 7.08 14.72 9.88
N GLU A 65 8.39 14.47 9.86
CA GLU A 65 9.24 14.58 11.04
C GLU A 65 9.13 16.03 11.55
N PRO A 66 8.72 16.25 12.81
CA PRO A 66 8.83 17.58 13.38
C PRO A 66 10.32 17.93 13.38
N SER A 67 10.68 19.02 12.71
CA SER A 67 12.01 19.60 12.75
C SER A 67 12.32 20.06 14.18
N THR A 68 12.66 19.11 15.07
CA THR A 68 13.32 19.41 16.33
C THR A 68 14.73 19.86 16.00
N SER A 69 14.87 21.16 15.73
CA SER A 69 16.13 21.86 15.92
C SER A 69 16.40 21.91 17.44
N PRO A 70 17.42 21.22 17.96
CA PRO A 70 17.90 21.51 19.30
C PRO A 70 18.49 22.92 19.22
N GLY A 71 17.98 23.85 20.02
CA GLY A 71 18.40 25.26 20.00
C GLY A 71 19.92 25.41 20.01
N GLN A 72 20.46 25.88 18.89
CA GLN A 72 21.82 26.39 18.79
C GLN A 72 21.75 27.92 18.84
N ASP A 73 21.88 28.46 20.05
CA ASP A 73 22.48 29.77 20.23
C ASP A 73 24.00 29.56 20.19
N GLN A 74 24.61 29.80 19.03
CA GLN A 74 25.86 30.55 18.89
C GLN A 74 26.25 30.70 17.42
N SER A 75 26.49 31.96 17.09
CA SER A 75 27.06 32.51 15.86
C SER A 75 28.30 31.77 15.36
N GLN A 76 28.28 31.32 14.09
CA GLN A 76 29.25 31.63 13.02
C GLN A 76 28.96 30.75 11.79
N GLY A 77 28.98 31.36 10.61
CA GLY A 77 28.30 30.84 9.41
C GLY A 77 29.01 29.72 8.66
N GLN A 78 28.25 29.04 7.80
CA GLN A 78 28.59 28.79 6.39
C GLN A 78 27.42 28.11 5.67
N SER A 79 27.24 28.55 4.44
CA SER A 79 26.33 28.08 3.40
C SER A 79 26.52 26.61 3.03
N GLY A 80 25.43 25.84 2.94
CA GLY A 80 25.37 24.56 2.23
C GLY A 80 24.40 23.57 2.87
N GLY A 81 23.17 23.44 2.34
CA GLY A 81 22.22 22.46 2.87
C GLY A 81 20.91 22.25 2.10
N THR A 82 20.71 22.88 0.94
CA THR A 82 19.48 22.66 0.15
C THR A 82 19.59 21.47 -0.81
N ALA A 83 20.79 21.14 -1.30
CA ALA A 83 20.99 20.10 -2.30
C ALA A 83 20.83 18.66 -1.76
N ASP A 84 21.19 18.41 -0.50
CA ASP A 84 21.16 17.06 0.08
C ASP A 84 19.73 16.56 0.32
N SER A 85 18.81 17.46 0.72
CA SER A 85 17.40 17.13 0.89
C SER A 85 16.69 16.86 -0.43
N GLU A 86 17.04 17.61 -1.48
CA GLU A 86 16.46 17.46 -2.81
C GLU A 86 16.99 16.19 -3.50
N TYR A 87 18.30 15.91 -3.39
CA TYR A 87 18.91 14.69 -3.90
C TYR A 87 18.35 13.44 -3.21
N SER A 88 18.16 13.48 -1.89
CA SER A 88 17.53 12.38 -1.16
C SER A 88 16.07 12.16 -1.57
N GLY A 89 15.31 13.22 -1.87
CA GLY A 89 13.95 13.12 -2.38
C GLY A 89 13.89 12.49 -3.76
N ILE A 90 14.74 12.96 -4.68
CA ILE A 90 14.84 12.44 -6.05
C ILE A 90 15.25 10.96 -6.05
N MET A 91 16.19 10.56 -5.19
CA MET A 91 16.61 9.16 -5.06
C MET A 91 15.46 8.26 -4.59
N ARG A 92 14.62 8.72 -3.66
CA ARG A 92 13.44 7.98 -3.19
C ARG A 92 12.38 7.83 -4.28
N GLU A 93 12.11 8.87 -5.04
CA GLU A 93 11.19 8.81 -6.19
C GLU A 93 11.69 7.86 -7.27
N TYR A 94 13.00 7.84 -7.52
CA TYR A 94 13.63 6.90 -8.45
C TYR A 94 13.48 5.44 -8.00
N GLU A 95 13.71 5.15 -6.71
CA GLU A 95 13.50 3.81 -6.14
C GLU A 95 12.05 3.35 -6.25
N ASN A 96 11.09 4.23 -5.93
CA ASN A 96 9.66 3.95 -6.08
C ASN A 96 9.30 3.65 -7.55
N LEU A 97 9.83 4.45 -8.49
CA LEU A 97 9.59 4.26 -9.92
C LEU A 97 10.18 2.93 -10.42
N LEU A 98 11.37 2.55 -9.95
CA LEU A 98 11.98 1.26 -10.27
C LEU A 98 11.13 0.09 -9.76
N TYR A 99 10.60 0.21 -8.54
CA TYR A 99 9.71 -0.79 -7.97
C TYR A 99 8.42 -0.93 -8.78
N GLU A 100 7.75 0.18 -9.05
CA GLU A 100 6.50 0.21 -9.84
C GLU A 100 6.72 -0.33 -11.27
N THR A 101 7.83 0.05 -11.91
CA THR A 101 8.23 -0.50 -13.22
C THR A 101 8.45 -2.01 -13.15
N GLY A 102 9.03 -2.52 -12.06
CA GLY A 102 9.21 -3.95 -11.82
C GLY A 102 7.88 -4.69 -11.72
N VAL A 103 6.96 -4.17 -10.91
CA VAL A 103 5.62 -4.75 -10.72
C VAL A 103 4.84 -4.77 -12.04
N TYR A 104 4.84 -3.68 -12.80
CA TYR A 104 4.16 -3.66 -14.10
C TYR A 104 4.76 -4.62 -15.11
N ARG A 105 6.10 -4.79 -15.10
CA ARG A 105 6.76 -5.77 -15.98
C ARG A 105 6.29 -7.20 -15.66
N GLU A 106 6.27 -7.57 -14.37
CA GLU A 106 5.80 -8.90 -13.93
C GLU A 106 4.33 -9.13 -14.29
N GLU A 107 3.47 -8.13 -14.12
CA GLU A 107 2.05 -8.22 -14.51
C GLU A 107 1.90 -8.39 -16.04
N ILE A 108 2.68 -7.65 -16.83
CA ILE A 108 2.67 -7.78 -18.30
C ILE A 108 3.11 -9.19 -18.71
N GLU A 109 4.17 -9.74 -18.09
CA GLU A 109 4.65 -11.10 -18.36
C GLU A 109 3.55 -12.13 -18.02
N TYR A 110 2.94 -12.04 -16.85
CA TYR A 110 1.84 -12.92 -16.43
C TYR A 110 0.66 -12.86 -17.41
N LEU A 111 0.24 -11.66 -17.80
CA LEU A 111 -0.88 -11.47 -18.72
C LEU A 111 -0.56 -12.03 -20.11
N ASN A 112 0.68 -11.86 -20.59
CA ASN A 112 1.13 -12.43 -21.86
C ASN A 112 1.08 -13.96 -21.85
N GLU A 113 1.63 -14.60 -20.81
CA GLU A 113 1.56 -16.06 -20.66
C GLU A 113 0.11 -16.56 -20.63
N ARG A 114 -0.78 -15.84 -19.94
CA ARG A 114 -2.20 -16.21 -19.87
C ARG A 114 -2.89 -16.06 -21.21
N MET A 115 -2.58 -15.00 -21.97
CA MET A 115 -3.09 -14.83 -23.33
C MET A 115 -2.60 -15.94 -24.27
N GLU A 116 -1.34 -16.35 -24.16
CA GLU A 116 -0.80 -17.46 -24.96
C GLU A 116 -1.54 -18.77 -24.66
N ALA A 117 -1.73 -19.10 -23.38
CA ALA A 117 -2.45 -20.31 -22.97
C ALA A 117 -3.91 -20.33 -23.49
N ILE A 118 -4.61 -19.20 -23.40
CA ILE A 118 -5.98 -19.07 -23.94
C ILE A 118 -5.97 -19.20 -25.46
N THR A 119 -5.01 -18.58 -26.14
CA THR A 119 -4.88 -18.64 -27.61
C THR A 119 -4.65 -20.06 -28.09
N LEU A 120 -3.78 -20.81 -27.42
CA LEU A 120 -3.52 -22.22 -27.72
C LEU A 120 -4.75 -23.10 -27.48
N ARG A 121 -5.48 -22.86 -26.39
CA ARG A 121 -6.72 -23.60 -26.11
C ARG A 121 -7.78 -23.33 -27.17
N ASN A 122 -7.92 -22.08 -27.59
CA ASN A 122 -8.88 -21.68 -28.62
C ASN A 122 -8.52 -22.26 -29.98
N SER A 123 -7.25 -22.29 -30.36
CA SER A 123 -6.81 -22.93 -31.61
C SER A 123 -7.11 -24.42 -31.61
N HIS A 124 -6.84 -25.12 -30.51
CA HIS A 124 -7.15 -26.55 -30.37
C HIS A 124 -8.66 -26.82 -30.46
N LEU A 125 -9.48 -26.02 -29.76
CA LEU A 125 -10.94 -26.13 -29.84
C LEU A 125 -11.45 -25.87 -31.25
N LYS A 126 -10.88 -24.89 -31.95
CA LYS A 126 -11.22 -24.58 -33.34
C LYS A 126 -10.92 -25.76 -34.26
N SER A 127 -9.73 -26.36 -34.19
CA SER A 127 -9.39 -27.55 -34.97
C SER A 127 -10.30 -28.73 -34.66
N LYS A 128 -10.68 -28.92 -33.38
CA LYS A 128 -11.61 -29.99 -32.98
C LYS A 128 -13.02 -29.79 -33.54
N LEU A 129 -13.48 -28.55 -33.63
CA LEU A 129 -14.77 -28.21 -34.24
C LEU A 129 -14.74 -28.46 -35.75
N GLU A 130 -13.68 -28.06 -36.44
CA GLU A 130 -13.49 -28.29 -37.89
C GLU A 130 -13.47 -29.80 -38.22
N MET A 131 -12.81 -30.63 -37.40
CA MET A 131 -12.84 -32.09 -37.58
C MET A 131 -14.22 -32.73 -37.34
N SER A 132 -15.06 -32.12 -36.49
CA SER A 132 -16.42 -32.62 -36.23
C SER A 132 -17.43 -32.23 -37.30
N SER A 133 -17.22 -31.12 -38.02
CA SER A 133 -18.10 -30.68 -39.11
C SER A 133 -17.91 -31.43 -40.42
N ASP A 134 -16.76 -32.08 -40.62
CA ASP A 134 -16.45 -32.88 -41.82
C ASP A 134 -16.93 -34.34 -41.71
N SER A 135 -17.55 -34.71 -40.59
CA SER A 135 -18.00 -36.09 -40.29
C SER A 135 -19.51 -36.31 -40.42
N ASP A 136 -20.28 -35.30 -40.84
CA ASP A 136 -21.73 -35.34 -41.17
C ASP A 136 -21.94 -35.07 -42.67
#